data_AF-A0A6L9FN35-F1
#
_entry.id   AF-A0A6L9FN35-F1
#
_cell.length_a   1.000
_cell.length_b   1.000
_cell.length_c   1.000
_cell.angle_alpha   90.00
_cell.angle_beta   90.00
_cell.angle_gamma   90.00
#
_symmetry.space_group_name_H-M   'P 1'
#
loop_
_entity.id
_entity.type
_entity.pdbx_description
1 polymer ?
#
loop_
_entity_poly.entity_id
_entity_poly.type
_entity_poly.pdbx_seq_one_letter_code
_entity_poly.pdbx_strand_id
1 'polypeptide(L)'
;QDNITTHLPWLTDSHTFTGTSASELLDYLGVRDAYAMSFIGLNEYAATTTIEEIDKYHPIIAYYQDGKPMKVRHKGPYWLLFNVDKYPETGSEVFQTKMVWQIKEIIVHRKYEK
;
A
#
# COMPACT_ATOMS: atom_id res chain seq x y z
N GLN A 1 9.67 9.35 -1.00
CA GLN A 1 9.14 9.36 0.39
C GLN A 1 7.89 10.22 0.38
N ASP A 2 6.77 9.62 0.72
CA ASP A 2 5.44 10.21 0.62
C ASP A 2 4.76 10.28 1.98
N ASN A 3 3.86 11.27 2.15
CA ASN A 3 3.01 11.40 3.32
C ASN A 3 1.55 11.50 2.87
N ILE A 4 0.67 10.69 3.47
CA ILE A 4 -0.79 10.83 3.32
C ILE A 4 -1.43 11.03 4.69
N THR A 5 -2.35 11.97 4.80
CA THR A 5 -3.22 12.13 5.97
C THR A 5 -4.61 11.70 5.56
N THR A 6 -5.15 10.65 6.20
CA THR A 6 -6.48 10.15 5.83
C THR A 6 -7.20 9.41 6.96
N HIS A 7 -8.53 9.39 6.90
CA HIS A 7 -9.36 8.49 7.71
C HIS A 7 -9.31 7.06 7.17
N LEU A 8 -9.29 6.09 8.09
CA LEU A 8 -9.40 4.67 7.76
C LEU A 8 -10.51 4.03 8.61
N PRO A 9 -11.26 3.05 8.08
CA PRO A 9 -12.37 2.40 8.81
C PRO A 9 -11.98 1.77 10.15
N TRP A 10 -10.70 1.43 10.34
CA TRP A 10 -10.18 0.80 11.56
C TRP A 10 -9.62 1.79 12.58
N LEU A 11 -9.64 3.10 12.29
CA LEU A 11 -9.09 4.15 13.14
C LEU A 11 -10.18 5.20 13.42
N THR A 12 -10.19 5.74 14.63
CA THR A 12 -11.20 6.71 15.05
C THR A 12 -10.96 8.08 14.42
N ASP A 13 -9.71 8.50 14.33
CA ASP A 13 -9.30 9.81 13.84
C ASP A 13 -8.55 9.68 12.50
N SER A 14 -8.40 10.81 11.81
CA SER A 14 -7.45 10.91 10.69
C SER A 14 -6.03 10.77 11.21
N HIS A 15 -5.20 10.00 10.50
CA HIS A 15 -3.79 9.81 10.85
C HIS A 15 -2.88 10.14 9.67
N THR A 16 -1.66 10.56 9.98
CA THR A 16 -0.63 10.80 8.96
C THR A 16 0.28 9.60 8.84
N PHE A 17 0.36 9.04 7.64
CA PHE A 17 1.21 7.91 7.31
C PHE A 17 2.35 8.34 6.41
N THR A 18 3.56 7.92 6.76
CA THR A 18 4.76 8.16 5.96
C THR A 18 5.23 6.84 5.35
N GLY A 19 5.53 6.85 4.06
CA GLY A 19 5.87 5.67 3.29
C GLY A 19 6.66 5.97 2.02
N THR A 20 6.72 4.97 1.14
CA THR A 20 7.11 5.13 -0.26
C THR A 20 5.96 4.62 -1.14
N SER A 21 5.65 5.32 -2.22
CA SER A 21 4.63 4.85 -3.15
C SER A 21 5.04 3.54 -3.83
N ALA A 22 4.04 2.74 -4.21
CA ALA A 22 4.29 1.53 -5.00
C ALA A 22 4.97 1.85 -6.35
N SER A 23 4.64 3.00 -6.96
CA SER A 23 5.29 3.49 -8.18
C SER A 23 6.77 3.82 -7.94
N GLU A 24 7.12 4.56 -6.89
CA GLU A 24 8.52 4.84 -6.52
C GLU A 24 9.32 3.55 -6.32
N LEU A 25 8.73 2.52 -5.70
CA LEU A 25 9.38 1.23 -5.50
C LEU A 25 9.66 0.51 -6.84
N LEU A 26 8.71 0.51 -7.78
CA LEU A 26 8.92 -0.07 -9.11
C LEU A 26 10.02 0.67 -9.89
N ASP A 27 10.00 2.01 -9.84
CA ASP A 27 11.02 2.84 -10.48
C ASP A 27 12.42 2.57 -9.90
N TYR A 28 12.52 2.47 -8.57
CA TYR A 28 13.77 2.13 -7.87
C TYR A 28 14.30 0.75 -8.28
N LEU A 29 13.41 -0.23 -8.49
CA LEU A 29 13.75 -1.58 -8.95
C LEU A 29 14.01 -1.65 -10.47
N GLY A 30 13.78 -0.56 -11.22
CA GLY A 30 13.92 -0.54 -12.67
C GLY A 30 12.90 -1.40 -13.42
N VAL A 31 11.75 -1.72 -12.80
CA VAL A 31 10.72 -2.57 -13.41
C VAL A 31 9.72 -1.71 -14.17
N ARG A 32 9.65 -1.89 -15.49
CA ARG A 32 8.79 -1.08 -16.40
C ARG A 32 7.64 -1.86 -17.04
N ASP A 33 7.68 -3.18 -16.94
CA ASP A 33 6.78 -4.14 -17.57
C ASP A 33 5.86 -4.83 -16.55
N ALA A 34 5.77 -4.30 -15.32
CA ALA A 34 4.82 -4.77 -14.34
C ALA A 34 3.37 -4.60 -14.85
N TYR A 35 2.49 -5.52 -14.49
CA TYR A 35 1.04 -5.37 -14.66
C TYR A 35 0.29 -5.45 -13.31
N ALA A 36 0.92 -5.97 -12.26
CA ALA A 36 0.38 -5.96 -10.90
C ALA A 36 1.45 -6.14 -9.84
N MET A 37 1.11 -5.83 -8.59
CA MET A 37 1.89 -6.15 -7.39
C MET A 37 1.01 -6.88 -6.38
N SER A 38 1.52 -7.99 -5.83
CA SER A 38 0.90 -8.66 -4.67
C SER A 38 1.65 -8.32 -3.40
N PHE A 39 0.91 -8.00 -2.35
CA PHE A 39 1.43 -7.68 -1.03
C PHE A 39 1.01 -8.80 -0.07
N ILE A 40 1.98 -9.36 0.66
CA ILE A 40 1.77 -10.54 1.50
C ILE A 40 2.11 -10.18 2.94
N GLY A 41 1.15 -10.38 3.84
CA GLY A 41 1.30 -10.12 5.28
C GLY A 41 1.97 -11.27 6.04
N LEU A 42 2.36 -11.01 7.29
CA LEU A 42 2.92 -12.03 8.21
C LEU A 42 1.98 -13.23 8.45
N ASN A 43 0.68 -13.04 8.24
CA ASN A 43 -0.36 -14.08 8.38
C ASN A 43 -0.67 -14.80 7.06
N GLU A 44 0.20 -14.69 6.05
CA GLU A 44 0.01 -15.23 4.69
C GLU A 44 -1.20 -14.64 3.93
N TYR A 45 -1.86 -13.61 4.46
CA TYR A 45 -2.88 -12.91 3.70
C TYR A 45 -2.22 -12.17 2.54
N ALA A 46 -2.79 -12.31 1.34
CA ALA A 46 -2.29 -11.69 0.13
C ALA A 46 -3.40 -10.96 -0.61
N ALA A 47 -3.09 -9.78 -1.12
CA ALA A 47 -3.95 -9.05 -2.04
C ALA A 47 -3.13 -8.45 -3.17
N THR A 48 -3.76 -8.33 -4.34
CA THR A 48 -3.13 -7.83 -5.56
C THR A 48 -3.70 -6.47 -5.95
N THR A 49 -2.82 -5.54 -6.27
CA THR A 49 -3.15 -4.22 -6.82
C THR A 49 -2.59 -4.14 -8.24
N THR A 50 -3.42 -3.73 -9.20
CA THR A 50 -2.98 -3.62 -10.60
C THR A 50 -2.14 -2.35 -10.81
N ILE A 51 -1.37 -2.28 -11.90
CA ILE A 51 -0.63 -1.05 -12.22
C ILE A 51 -1.57 0.12 -12.48
N GLU A 52 -2.73 -0.10 -13.11
CA GLU A 52 -3.72 0.97 -13.31
C GLU A 52 -4.22 1.56 -11.99
N GLU A 53 -4.38 0.73 -10.96
CA GLU A 53 -4.76 1.18 -9.62
C GLU A 53 -3.62 1.90 -8.91
N ILE A 54 -2.38 1.39 -9.04
CA ILE A 54 -1.18 2.03 -8.50
C ILE A 54 -0.99 3.43 -9.09
N ASP A 55 -1.12 3.54 -10.41
CA ASP A 55 -0.97 4.80 -11.14
C ASP A 55 -2.10 5.78 -10.85
N LYS A 56 -3.33 5.29 -10.65
CA LYS A 56 -4.48 6.15 -10.37
C LYS A 56 -4.50 6.66 -8.94
N TYR A 57 -4.19 5.79 -7.97
CA TYR A 57 -4.44 6.06 -6.56
C TYR A 57 -3.17 6.34 -5.74
N HIS A 58 -2.00 6.07 -6.32
CA HIS A 58 -0.70 6.28 -5.69
C HIS A 58 -0.63 5.72 -4.26
N PRO A 59 -0.95 4.43 -4.05
CA PRO A 59 -0.90 3.86 -2.72
C PRO A 59 0.53 3.86 -2.18
N ILE A 60 0.66 4.03 -0.87
CA ILE A 60 1.95 4.01 -0.19
C ILE A 60 2.12 2.73 0.60
N ILE A 61 3.36 2.22 0.65
CA ILE A 61 3.80 1.25 1.65
C ILE A 61 4.26 2.07 2.87
N ALA A 62 3.36 2.28 3.81
CA ALA A 62 3.59 3.08 5.02
C ALA A 62 4.43 2.32 6.05
N TYR A 63 5.39 3.02 6.67
CA TYR A 63 6.23 2.49 7.76
C TYR A 63 6.32 3.41 8.99
N TYR A 64 5.74 4.62 8.93
CA TYR A 64 5.44 5.45 10.10
C TYR A 64 3.95 5.82 10.13
N GLN A 65 3.42 5.96 11.34
CA GLN A 65 2.13 6.57 11.64
C GLN A 65 2.34 7.68 12.68
N ASP A 66 1.87 8.89 12.39
CA ASP A 66 2.00 10.11 13.20
C ASP A 66 3.45 10.36 13.68
N GLY A 67 4.40 10.24 12.75
CA GLY A 67 5.81 10.47 13.02
C GLY A 67 6.47 9.40 13.89
N LYS A 68 5.79 8.26 14.17
CA LYS A 68 6.36 7.14 14.92
C LYS A 68 6.48 5.87 14.06
N PRO A 69 7.55 5.08 14.19
CA PRO A 69 7.67 3.80 13.48
C PRO A 69 6.51 2.86 13.84
N MET A 70 5.95 2.20 12.83
CA MET A 70 4.84 1.27 13.03
C MET A 70 5.34 -0.05 13.62
N LYS A 71 4.78 -0.45 14.77
CA LYS A 71 5.10 -1.74 15.41
C LYS A 71 4.21 -2.84 14.85
N VAL A 72 4.66 -4.11 14.91
CA VAL A 72 3.85 -5.27 14.48
C VAL A 72 2.46 -5.28 15.13
N ARG A 73 2.39 -5.06 16.45
CA ARG A 73 1.11 -4.96 17.18
C ARG A 73 0.20 -3.81 16.74
N HIS A 74 0.72 -2.84 15.99
CA HIS A 74 0.01 -1.68 15.44
C HIS A 74 0.07 -1.70 13.91
N LYS A 75 -0.20 -2.87 13.30
CA LYS A 75 -0.30 -3.04 11.83
C LYS A 75 1.00 -2.79 11.03
N GLY A 76 2.14 -2.57 11.69
CA GLY A 76 3.45 -2.42 11.06
C GLY A 76 4.19 -3.74 10.83
N PRO A 77 5.46 -3.73 10.36
CA PRO A 77 6.24 -2.53 10.04
C PRO A 77 5.82 -1.86 8.74
N TYR A 78 5.07 -2.55 7.88
CA TYR A 78 4.66 -2.06 6.57
C TYR A 78 3.16 -2.28 6.35
N TRP A 79 2.48 -1.26 5.81
CA TRP A 79 1.06 -1.31 5.47
C TRP A 79 0.81 -0.63 4.12
N LEU A 80 0.21 -1.34 3.15
CA LEU A 80 -0.27 -0.71 1.93
C LEU A 80 -1.50 0.14 2.24
N LEU A 81 -1.47 1.43 1.90
CA LEU A 81 -2.55 2.37 2.18
C LEU A 81 -2.92 3.17 0.95
N PHE A 82 -4.22 3.35 0.75
CA PHE A 82 -4.80 4.31 -0.17
C PHE A 82 -5.26 5.55 0.60
N ASN A 83 -5.20 6.72 -0.03
CA ASN A 83 -5.73 7.95 0.56
C ASN A 83 -7.24 8.03 0.32
N VAL A 84 -8.03 7.58 1.30
CA VAL A 84 -9.50 7.50 1.22
C VAL A 84 -10.12 8.90 1.10
N ASP A 85 -9.58 9.90 1.80
CA ASP A 85 -10.12 11.26 1.76
C ASP A 85 -9.86 11.92 0.38
N LYS A 86 -8.74 11.60 -0.27
CA LYS A 86 -8.43 12.07 -1.62
C LYS A 86 -9.19 11.29 -2.70
N TYR A 87 -9.37 9.99 -2.50
CA TYR A 87 -10.03 9.07 -3.43
C TYR A 87 -11.11 8.27 -2.69
N PRO A 88 -12.32 8.82 -2.50
CA PRO A 88 -13.36 8.21 -1.67
C PRO A 88 -13.75 6.78 -2.08
N GLU A 89 -13.61 6.41 -3.35
CA GLU A 89 -13.89 5.04 -3.81
C GLU A 89 -12.95 3.99 -3.20
N THR A 90 -11.75 4.41 -2.77
CA THR A 90 -10.78 3.55 -2.08
C THR A 90 -11.17 3.23 -0.64
N GLY A 91 -12.26 3.83 -0.13
CA GLY A 91 -12.90 3.47 1.12
C GLY A 91 -13.86 2.27 1.02
N SER A 92 -14.13 1.74 -0.18
CA SER A 92 -14.99 0.55 -0.37
C SER A 92 -14.36 -0.73 0.20
N GLU A 93 -15.18 -1.73 0.51
CA GLU A 93 -14.71 -3.04 1.00
C GLU A 93 -13.66 -3.68 0.07
N VAL A 94 -13.82 -3.52 -1.24
CA VAL A 94 -12.87 -4.02 -2.25
C VAL A 94 -11.47 -3.45 -2.03
N PHE A 95 -11.34 -2.13 -1.85
CA PHE A 95 -10.04 -1.50 -1.61
C PHE A 95 -9.52 -1.74 -0.20
N GLN A 96 -10.41 -1.84 0.79
CA GLN A 96 -10.02 -2.22 2.15
C GLN A 96 -9.33 -3.59 2.18
N THR A 97 -9.80 -4.57 1.38
CA THR A 97 -9.11 -5.88 1.28
C THR A 97 -7.69 -5.77 0.72
N LYS A 98 -7.40 -4.74 -0.09
CA LYS A 98 -6.07 -4.50 -0.65
C LYS A 98 -5.10 -3.85 0.33
N MET A 99 -5.58 -3.24 1.41
CA MET A 99 -4.74 -2.58 2.41
C MET A 99 -4.06 -3.58 3.35
N VAL A 100 -3.14 -4.38 2.80
CA VAL A 100 -2.40 -5.43 3.52
C VAL A 100 -1.46 -4.80 4.55
N TRP A 101 -1.65 -5.11 5.82
CA TRP A 101 -0.76 -4.74 6.92
C TRP A 101 0.27 -5.84 7.22
N GLN A 102 1.29 -5.48 8.00
CA GLN A 102 2.38 -6.38 8.37
C GLN A 102 3.03 -7.04 7.14
N ILE A 103 3.23 -6.28 6.06
CA ILE A 103 3.78 -6.81 4.80
C ILE A 103 5.17 -7.39 5.07
N LYS A 104 5.38 -8.64 4.66
CA LYS A 104 6.67 -9.34 4.71
C LYS A 104 7.27 -9.57 3.32
N GLU A 105 6.44 -9.61 2.28
CA GLU A 105 6.85 -9.91 0.92
C GLU A 105 6.00 -9.12 -0.07
N ILE A 106 6.64 -8.69 -1.16
CA ILE A 106 5.99 -8.03 -2.29
C ILE A 106 6.43 -8.78 -3.54
N ILE A 107 5.45 -9.28 -4.31
CA ILE A 107 5.68 -9.94 -5.59
C ILE A 107 5.30 -8.99 -6.71
N VAL A 108 6.25 -8.73 -7.62
CA VAL A 108 5.99 -7.95 -8.82
C VAL A 108 5.66 -8.89 -9.98
N HIS A 109 4.46 -8.73 -10.54
CA HIS A 109 4.00 -9.53 -11.68
C HIS A 109 4.31 -8.77 -12.96
N ARG A 110 5.17 -9.36 -13.80
CA ARG A 110 5.70 -8.77 -15.03
C ARG A 110 5.06 -9.41 -16.24
N LYS A 111 4.82 -8.63 -17.30
CA LYS A 111 4.35 -9.17 -18.58
C LYS A 111 5.42 -10.12 -19.13
N TYR A 112 5.00 -11.25 -19.69
CA TYR A 112 5.92 -12.13 -20.41
C TYR A 112 6.44 -11.40 -21.65
N GLU A 113 7.75 -11.18 -21.72
CA GLU A 113 8.41 -10.87 -22.99
C GLU A 113 8.57 -12.18 -23.78
N LYS A 114 8.12 -12.19 -25.03
CA LYS A 114 8.31 -13.31 -25.96
C LYS A 114 9.69 -13.25 -26.61
#